data_AF-A0A7Y5JK45-F1
#
_entry.id   AF-A0A7Y5JK45-F1
#
_cell.length_a   1.000
_cell.length_b   1.000
_cell.length_c   1.000
_cell.angle_alpha   90.00
_cell.angle_beta   90.00
_cell.angle_gamma   90.00
#
_symmetry.space_group_name_H-M   'P 1'
#
loop_
_entity.id
_entity.type
_entity.pdbx_description
1 polymer ?
#
loop_
_entity_poly.entity_id
_entity_poly.type
_entity_poly.pdbx_seq_one_letter_code
_entity_poly.pdbx_strand_id
1 'polypeptide(L)'
;GATSEDPAFRAFVDQLVAKGLRAQLRNGNLVTGQLYVALDFFPGAAKARPDWAASPPRLPTQRGSLDELQTTLMRIVGKLDKLPIEEIGHDTRKLLASLQRSVDETEALIQRIDTLADGEVRSTIVEARSAIADTRKLVASDAPLQQDLRASLQELGRAAQALRHLADTLDRHPEALLRGKPEETP
;
A
#
# COMPACT_ATOMS: atom_id res chain seq x y z
N GLY A 1 -24.24 14.70 -41.83
CA GLY A 1 -23.22 14.43 -40.80
C GLY A 1 -23.04 15.70 -40.01
N ALA A 2 -23.25 15.66 -38.70
CA ALA A 2 -23.01 16.82 -37.85
C ALA A 2 -21.49 17.04 -37.74
N THR A 3 -21.02 18.22 -38.15
CA THR A 3 -19.62 18.61 -38.05
C THR A 3 -19.34 19.12 -36.64
N SER A 4 -18.08 19.10 -36.21
CA SER A 4 -17.65 19.65 -34.90
C SER A 4 -17.89 21.16 -34.73
N GLU A 5 -18.37 21.83 -35.78
CA GLU A 5 -18.73 23.24 -35.80
C GLU A 5 -20.23 23.49 -35.52
N ASP A 6 -21.06 22.44 -35.59
CA ASP A 6 -22.50 22.54 -35.32
C ASP A 6 -22.76 22.81 -33.83
N PRO A 7 -23.40 23.94 -33.47
CA PRO A 7 -23.75 24.27 -32.09
C PRO A 7 -24.60 23.20 -31.39
N ALA A 8 -25.51 22.54 -32.11
CA ALA A 8 -26.37 21.49 -31.55
C ALA A 8 -25.56 20.24 -31.18
N PHE A 9 -24.58 19.87 -32.01
CA PHE A 9 -23.67 18.77 -31.73
C PHE A 9 -22.78 19.05 -30.51
N ARG A 10 -22.23 20.27 -30.41
CA ARG A 10 -21.41 20.67 -29.25
C ARG A 10 -22.19 20.59 -27.94
N ALA A 11 -23.42 21.12 -27.94
CA ALA A 11 -24.29 21.07 -26.76
C ALA A 11 -24.62 19.63 -26.34
N PHE A 12 -24.82 18.74 -27.30
CA PHE A 12 -25.04 17.32 -27.03
C PHE A 12 -23.80 16.67 -26.38
N VAL A 13 -22.62 16.86 -26.96
CA VAL A 13 -21.36 16.31 -26.41
C VAL A 13 -21.06 16.88 -25.02
N ASP A 14 -21.30 18.17 -24.80
CA ASP A 14 -21.15 18.81 -23.49
C ASP A 14 -22.01 18.12 -22.42
N GLN A 15 -23.26 17.75 -22.74
CA GLN A 15 -24.12 17.00 -21.83
C GLN A 15 -23.58 15.60 -21.52
N LEU A 16 -23.02 14.90 -22.51
CA LEU A 16 -22.42 13.58 -22.28
C LEU A 16 -21.19 13.68 -21.37
N VAL A 17 -20.31 14.66 -21.62
CA VAL A 17 -19.12 14.91 -20.80
C VAL A 17 -19.50 15.32 -19.38
N ALA A 18 -20.55 16.13 -19.22
CA ALA A 18 -21.10 16.50 -17.92
C ALA A 18 -21.64 15.29 -17.14
N LYS A 19 -22.18 14.28 -17.85
CA LYS A 19 -22.59 12.98 -17.28
C LYS A 19 -21.43 12.00 -17.05
N GLY A 20 -20.19 12.39 -17.39
CA GLY A 20 -18.99 11.59 -17.12
C GLY A 20 -18.37 10.91 -18.33
N LEU A 21 -18.77 11.25 -19.56
CA LEU A 21 -18.12 10.72 -20.77
C LEU A 21 -16.65 11.13 -20.83
N ARG A 22 -15.74 10.15 -20.94
CA ARG A 22 -14.30 10.38 -21.16
C ARG A 22 -13.79 9.52 -22.30
N ALA A 23 -12.80 10.04 -23.01
CA ALA A 23 -11.99 9.25 -23.93
C ALA A 23 -10.87 8.54 -23.17
N GLN A 24 -10.66 7.26 -23.41
CA GLN A 24 -9.59 6.48 -22.80
C GLN A 24 -8.91 5.65 -23.89
N LEU A 25 -7.57 5.63 -23.90
CA LEU A 25 -6.84 4.65 -24.71
C LEU A 25 -6.94 3.29 -24.02
N ARG A 26 -7.45 2.31 -24.74
CA ARG A 26 -7.56 0.93 -24.29
C ARG A 26 -6.82 0.02 -25.25
N ASN A 27 -6.29 -1.07 -24.71
CA ASN A 27 -5.61 -2.06 -25.52
C ASN A 27 -6.65 -2.97 -26.17
N GLY A 28 -6.71 -2.95 -27.51
CA GLY A 28 -7.63 -3.76 -28.30
C GLY A 28 -7.08 -5.15 -28.62
N ASN A 29 -5.75 -5.26 -28.69
CA ASN A 29 -5.07 -6.54 -28.79
C ASN A 29 -3.70 -6.42 -28.11
N LEU A 30 -3.59 -7.07 -26.96
CA LEU A 30 -2.38 -7.01 -26.14
C LEU A 30 -1.16 -7.43 -26.97
N VAL A 31 -1.27 -8.50 -27.77
CA VAL A 31 -0.16 -9.12 -28.53
C VAL A 31 0.48 -8.18 -29.56
N THR A 32 -0.33 -7.33 -30.19
CA THR A 32 0.16 -6.43 -31.25
C THR A 32 0.37 -5.01 -30.74
N GLY A 33 0.05 -4.75 -29.46
CA GLY A 33 0.04 -3.40 -28.89
C GLY A 33 -1.01 -2.48 -29.54
N GLN A 34 -2.00 -3.03 -30.25
CA GLN A 34 -3.00 -2.23 -30.92
C GLN A 34 -3.86 -1.49 -29.90
N LEU A 35 -3.83 -0.16 -29.95
CA LEU A 35 -4.65 0.72 -29.12
C LEU A 35 -5.90 1.15 -29.87
N TYR A 36 -6.99 1.30 -29.14
CA TYR A 36 -8.20 1.96 -29.62
C TYR A 36 -8.65 3.04 -28.64
N VAL A 37 -9.36 4.03 -29.15
CA VAL A 37 -9.98 5.08 -28.34
C VAL A 37 -11.37 4.59 -27.93
N ALA A 38 -11.56 4.35 -26.64
CA ALA A 38 -12.86 4.07 -26.06
C ALA A 38 -13.49 5.36 -25.55
N LEU A 39 -14.79 5.51 -25.75
CA LEU A 39 -15.60 6.55 -25.14
C LEU A 39 -16.53 5.87 -24.13
N ASP A 40 -16.35 6.17 -22.85
CA ASP A 40 -17.10 5.50 -21.78
C ASP A 40 -17.48 6.48 -20.65
N PHE A 41 -18.43 6.09 -19.82
CA PHE A 41 -18.93 6.87 -18.69
C PHE A 41 -18.27 6.42 -17.38
N PHE A 42 -17.66 7.37 -16.68
CA PHE A 42 -16.93 7.10 -15.44
C PHE A 42 -17.64 7.74 -14.24
N PRO A 43 -18.32 6.95 -13.38
CA PRO A 43 -18.96 7.48 -12.18
C PRO A 43 -17.87 7.99 -11.22
N GLY A 44 -17.78 9.32 -11.05
CA GLY A 44 -16.76 9.97 -10.23
C GLY A 44 -15.67 10.71 -11.03
N ALA A 45 -15.74 10.75 -12.36
CA ALA A 45 -14.81 11.57 -13.14
C ALA A 45 -14.88 13.05 -12.74
N ALA A 46 -13.73 13.68 -12.55
CA ALA A 46 -13.63 15.10 -12.22
C ALA A 46 -14.33 15.96 -13.28
N LYS A 47 -15.02 17.02 -12.86
CA LYS A 47 -15.75 17.91 -13.78
C LYS A 47 -14.80 18.44 -14.86
N ALA A 48 -15.14 18.21 -16.12
CA ALA A 48 -14.38 18.63 -17.28
C ALA A 48 -15.34 19.12 -18.37
N ARG A 49 -14.82 19.85 -19.35
CA ARG A 49 -15.56 20.29 -20.54
C ARG A 49 -14.70 20.07 -21.77
N PRO A 50 -15.29 19.76 -22.94
CA PRO A 50 -14.57 19.82 -24.19
C PRO A 50 -14.01 21.22 -24.43
N ASP A 51 -12.79 21.27 -24.97
CA ASP A 51 -12.20 22.49 -25.47
C ASP A 51 -12.52 22.61 -26.96
N TRP A 52 -13.62 23.32 -27.24
CA TRP A 52 -14.09 23.60 -28.60
C TRP A 52 -13.32 24.74 -29.28
N ALA A 53 -12.50 25.49 -28.54
CA ALA A 53 -11.68 26.57 -29.10
C ALA A 53 -10.36 26.06 -29.70
N ALA A 54 -9.90 24.89 -29.26
CA ALA A 54 -8.79 24.19 -29.89
C ALA A 54 -9.14 23.71 -31.30
N SER A 55 -8.15 23.73 -32.19
CA SER A 55 -8.23 23.14 -33.54
C SER A 55 -7.18 22.05 -33.68
N PRO A 56 -7.55 20.75 -33.70
CA PRO A 56 -8.92 20.22 -33.57
C PRO A 56 -9.46 20.30 -32.13
N PRO A 57 -10.81 20.18 -31.95
CA PRO A 57 -11.43 20.18 -30.62
C PRO A 57 -10.88 19.08 -29.72
N ARG A 58 -10.66 19.39 -28.43
CA ARG A 58 -10.13 18.43 -27.46
C ARG A 58 -11.20 17.93 -26.51
N LEU A 59 -11.42 16.62 -26.51
CA LEU A 59 -12.32 15.96 -25.56
C LEU A 59 -11.57 15.60 -24.27
N PRO A 60 -12.23 15.61 -23.10
CA PRO A 60 -11.61 15.17 -21.86
C PRO A 60 -11.25 13.68 -21.89
N THR A 61 -10.04 13.38 -21.44
CA THR A 61 -9.51 12.01 -21.39
C THR A 61 -9.45 11.48 -19.97
N GLN A 62 -9.50 10.15 -19.83
CA GLN A 62 -9.19 9.40 -18.61
C GLN A 62 -7.94 8.55 -18.84
N ARG A 63 -7.11 8.38 -17.81
CA ARG A 63 -5.93 7.48 -17.90
C ARG A 63 -6.37 6.03 -18.05
N GLY A 64 -5.57 5.23 -18.77
CA GLY A 64 -5.78 3.79 -18.94
C GLY A 64 -5.67 3.02 -17.61
N SER A 65 -6.32 1.85 -17.53
CA SER A 65 -6.26 0.99 -16.34
C SER A 65 -4.85 0.45 -16.07
N LEU A 66 -4.08 0.11 -17.10
CA LEU A 66 -2.70 -0.37 -16.95
C LEU A 66 -1.76 0.72 -16.42
N ASP A 67 -1.85 1.94 -16.96
CA ASP A 67 -1.09 3.10 -16.50
C ASP A 67 -1.39 3.43 -15.03
N GLU A 68 -2.67 3.33 -14.64
CA GLU A 68 -3.12 3.56 -13.27
C GLU A 68 -2.59 2.48 -12.32
N LEU A 69 -2.57 1.22 -12.75
CA LEU A 69 -1.97 0.11 -11.99
C LEU A 69 -0.47 0.33 -11.81
N GLN A 70 0.27 0.66 -12.86
CA GLN A 70 1.71 0.94 -12.79
C GLN A 70 2.00 2.10 -11.81
N THR A 71 1.24 3.19 -11.94
CA THR A 71 1.37 4.36 -11.05
C THR A 71 1.07 3.98 -9.59
N THR A 72 0.05 3.15 -9.37
CA THR A 72 -0.33 2.67 -8.04
C THR A 72 0.74 1.78 -7.44
N LEU A 73 1.28 0.84 -8.21
CA LEU A 73 2.38 -0.02 -7.78
C LEU A 73 3.63 0.78 -7.42
N MET A 74 4.05 1.73 -8.27
CA MET A 74 5.21 2.58 -8.00
C MET A 74 5.01 3.43 -6.72
N ARG A 75 3.78 3.90 -6.48
CA ARG A 75 3.42 4.62 -5.26
C ARG A 75 3.44 3.73 -4.01
N ILE A 76 3.03 2.47 -4.12
CA ILE A 76 3.12 1.50 -3.01
C ILE A 76 4.58 1.19 -2.71
N VAL A 77 5.40 0.87 -3.73
CA VAL A 77 6.84 0.63 -3.57
C VAL A 77 7.51 1.83 -2.90
N GLY A 78 7.29 3.04 -3.41
CA GLY A 78 7.86 4.25 -2.81
C GLY A 78 7.34 4.58 -1.41
N LYS A 79 6.18 4.05 -0.99
CA LYS A 79 5.71 4.13 0.40
C LYS A 79 6.36 3.06 1.28
N LEU A 80 6.54 1.84 0.76
CA LEU A 80 7.22 0.75 1.45
C LEU A 80 8.68 1.09 1.71
N ASP A 81 9.39 1.68 0.74
CA ASP A 81 10.79 2.14 0.89
C ASP A 81 10.96 3.22 1.97
N LYS A 82 9.88 3.94 2.27
CA LYS A 82 9.86 5.02 3.27
C LYS A 82 9.37 4.57 4.64
N LEU A 83 9.02 3.30 4.82
CA LEU A 83 8.67 2.79 6.14
C LEU A 83 9.95 2.75 7.00
N PRO A 84 10.01 3.49 8.12
CA PRO A 84 11.21 3.54 8.95
C PRO A 84 11.25 2.31 9.88
N ILE A 85 11.47 1.12 9.30
CA ILE A 85 11.50 -0.16 10.04
C ILE A 85 12.61 -0.15 11.10
N GLU A 86 13.72 0.52 10.81
CA GLU A 86 14.84 0.72 11.74
C GLU A 86 14.42 1.57 12.96
N GLU A 87 13.68 2.65 12.75
CA GLU A 87 13.20 3.52 13.84
C GLU A 87 12.18 2.78 14.71
N ILE A 88 11.22 2.09 14.08
CA ILE A 88 10.23 1.27 14.80
C ILE A 88 10.96 0.23 15.68
N GLY A 89 11.94 -0.50 15.13
CA GLY A 89 12.69 -1.49 15.89
C GLY A 89 13.58 -0.87 17.00
N HIS A 90 14.04 0.36 16.82
CA HIS A 90 14.80 1.08 17.85
C HIS A 90 13.90 1.59 18.99
N ASP A 91 12.75 2.15 18.65
CA ASP A 91 11.79 2.66 19.62
C ASP A 91 11.15 1.54 20.43
N THR A 92 10.81 0.41 19.78
CA THR A 92 10.36 -0.79 20.50
C THR A 92 11.44 -1.30 21.45
N ARG A 93 12.72 -1.35 21.04
CA ARG A 93 13.82 -1.73 21.94
C ARG A 93 13.96 -0.77 23.13
N LYS A 94 13.84 0.54 22.91
CA LYS A 94 13.87 1.54 23.99
C LYS A 94 12.70 1.38 24.96
N LEU A 95 11.51 1.13 24.45
CA LEU A 95 10.32 0.89 25.26
C LEU A 95 10.49 -0.37 26.12
N LEU A 96 10.95 -1.48 25.54
CA LEU A 96 11.22 -2.72 26.26
C LEU A 96 12.30 -2.54 27.33
N ALA A 97 13.38 -1.81 27.02
CA ALA A 97 14.43 -1.51 28.00
C ALA A 97 13.90 -0.64 29.16
N SER A 98 12.99 0.29 28.87
CA SER A 98 12.34 1.13 29.89
C SER A 98 11.38 0.33 30.75
N LEU A 99 10.58 -0.55 30.15
CA LEU A 99 9.70 -1.47 30.87
C LEU A 99 10.48 -2.41 31.78
N GLN A 100 11.58 -2.99 31.29
CA GLN A 100 12.46 -3.85 32.08
C GLN A 100 12.99 -3.10 33.31
N ARG A 101 13.44 -1.85 33.13
CA ARG A 101 13.91 -1.02 34.24
C ARG A 101 12.80 -0.73 35.26
N SER A 102 11.60 -0.36 34.82
CA SER A 102 10.47 -0.12 35.72
C SER A 102 10.07 -1.38 36.48
N VAL A 103 10.12 -2.55 35.84
CA VAL A 103 9.90 -3.85 36.49
C VAL A 103 10.95 -4.10 37.58
N ASP A 104 12.24 -3.87 37.29
CA ASP A 104 13.33 -4.09 38.24
C ASP A 104 13.24 -3.11 39.43
N GLU A 105 12.90 -1.84 39.18
CA GLU A 105 12.65 -0.83 40.22
C GLU A 105 11.46 -1.20 41.11
N THR A 106 10.38 -1.72 40.50
CA THR A 106 9.19 -2.18 41.25
C THR A 106 9.51 -3.41 42.08
N GLU A 107 10.30 -4.35 41.57
CA GLU A 107 10.77 -5.52 42.33
C GLU A 107 11.63 -5.10 43.52
N ALA A 108 12.53 -4.13 43.35
CA ALA A 108 13.34 -3.58 44.44
C ALA A 108 12.49 -2.87 45.51
N LEU A 109 11.45 -2.13 45.10
CA LEU A 109 10.50 -1.51 46.02
C LEU A 109 9.73 -2.57 46.82
N ILE A 110 9.21 -3.60 46.13
CA ILE A 110 8.49 -4.71 46.75
C ILE A 110 9.37 -5.40 47.80
N GLN A 111 10.64 -5.67 47.51
CA GLN A 111 11.56 -6.28 48.47
C GLN A 111 11.75 -5.42 49.74
N ARG A 112 11.84 -4.10 49.59
CA ARG A 112 11.95 -3.17 50.74
C ARG A 112 10.69 -3.14 51.58
N ILE A 113 9.51 -3.20 50.96
CA ILE A 113 8.23 -3.24 51.67
C ILE A 113 8.05 -4.59 52.37
N ASP A 114 8.41 -5.70 51.73
CA ASP A 114 8.36 -7.06 52.29
C ASP A 114 9.20 -7.17 53.58
N THR A 115 10.33 -6.45 53.67
CA THR A 115 11.15 -6.38 54.89
C THR A 115 10.58 -5.52 56.02
N LEU A 116 9.58 -4.67 55.73
CA LEU A 116 9.04 -3.68 56.66
C LEU A 116 7.57 -3.94 57.05
N ALA A 117 6.88 -4.87 56.40
CA ALA A 117 5.43 -5.02 56.52
C ALA A 117 5.00 -6.31 57.25
N ASP A 118 4.14 -6.16 58.25
CA ASP A 118 3.44 -7.27 58.91
C ASP A 118 2.07 -7.54 58.25
N GLY A 119 1.78 -8.83 58.01
CA GLY A 119 0.44 -9.39 57.78
C GLY A 119 -0.30 -8.99 56.48
N GLU A 120 -0.77 -7.75 56.39
CA GLU A 120 -1.81 -7.31 55.45
C GLU A 120 -1.26 -6.90 54.06
N VAL A 121 0.01 -6.52 53.97
CA VAL A 121 0.65 -6.07 52.72
C VAL A 121 1.14 -7.24 51.85
N ARG A 122 1.20 -8.44 52.42
CA ARG A 122 1.85 -9.61 51.82
C ARG A 122 1.09 -10.16 50.60
N SER A 123 -0.24 -10.11 50.61
CA SER A 123 -1.07 -10.54 49.47
C SER A 123 -0.88 -9.64 48.24
N THR A 124 -0.89 -8.31 48.44
CA THR A 124 -0.63 -7.31 47.39
C THR A 124 0.77 -7.47 46.78
N ILE A 125 1.77 -7.80 47.60
CA ILE A 125 3.14 -8.10 47.14
C ILE A 125 3.19 -9.34 46.24
N VAL A 126 2.46 -10.40 46.59
CA VAL A 126 2.40 -11.64 45.80
C VAL A 126 1.74 -11.38 44.44
N GLU A 127 0.64 -10.64 44.39
CA GLU A 127 -0.03 -10.26 43.14
C GLU A 127 0.86 -9.39 42.25
N ALA A 128 1.56 -8.41 42.84
CA ALA A 128 2.50 -7.56 42.11
C ALA A 128 3.67 -8.36 41.51
N ARG A 129 4.22 -9.33 42.25
CA ARG A 129 5.26 -10.25 41.75
C ARG A 129 4.76 -11.10 40.58
N SER A 130 3.51 -11.58 40.64
CA SER A 130 2.92 -12.35 39.54
C SER A 130 2.74 -11.51 38.27
N ALA A 131 2.22 -10.29 38.40
CA ALA A 131 2.04 -9.37 37.27
C ALA A 131 3.38 -9.00 36.60
N ILE A 132 4.43 -8.81 37.40
CA ILE A 132 5.80 -8.61 36.92
C ILE A 132 6.31 -9.84 36.14
N ALA A 133 6.10 -11.04 36.67
CA ALA A 133 6.52 -12.27 36.03
C ALA A 133 5.83 -12.50 34.68
N ASP A 134 4.53 -12.20 34.59
CA ASP A 134 3.77 -12.31 33.34
C ASP A 134 4.20 -11.26 32.31
N THR A 135 4.51 -10.04 32.76
CA THR A 135 5.06 -8.98 31.90
C THR A 135 6.42 -9.38 31.33
N ARG A 136 7.31 -9.99 32.14
CA ARG A 136 8.61 -10.51 31.67
C ARG A 136 8.46 -11.59 30.62
N LYS A 137 7.47 -12.48 30.74
CA LYS A 137 7.19 -13.53 29.74
C LYS A 137 6.73 -12.93 28.41
N LEU A 138 5.90 -11.89 28.43
CA LEU A 138 5.45 -11.19 27.22
C LEU A 138 6.61 -10.48 26.52
N VAL A 139 7.42 -9.74 27.27
CA VAL A 139 8.61 -9.03 26.74
C VAL A 139 9.64 -9.99 26.15
N ALA A 140 9.87 -11.15 26.79
CA ALA A 140 10.79 -12.16 26.28
C ALA A 140 10.30 -12.87 25.01
N SER A 141 8.98 -12.89 24.76
CA SER A 141 8.37 -13.56 23.61
C SER A 141 8.29 -12.70 22.34
N ASP A 142 8.67 -11.41 22.41
CA ASP A 142 8.53 -10.44 21.30
C ASP A 142 9.79 -10.35 20.39
N ALA A 143 10.91 -10.95 20.80
CA ALA A 143 12.13 -11.00 19.98
C ALA A 143 11.96 -11.77 18.63
N PRO A 144 11.24 -12.91 18.57
CA PRO A 144 10.91 -13.59 17.32
C PRO A 144 9.98 -12.77 16.41
N LEU A 145 9.00 -12.06 16.99
CA LEU A 145 7.98 -11.32 16.26
C LEU A 145 8.57 -10.19 15.41
N GLN A 146 9.61 -9.53 15.90
CA GLN A 146 10.35 -8.52 15.13
C GLN A 146 11.17 -9.11 13.98
N GLN A 147 11.75 -10.30 14.16
CA GLN A 147 12.48 -11.00 13.09
C GLN A 147 11.52 -11.50 12.01
N ASP A 148 10.39 -12.09 12.41
CA ASP A 148 9.36 -12.60 11.50
C ASP A 148 8.70 -11.47 10.70
N LEU A 149 8.44 -10.32 11.33
CA LEU A 149 7.94 -9.14 10.64
C LEU A 149 8.95 -8.60 9.64
N ARG A 150 10.24 -8.49 10.02
CA ARG A 150 11.30 -8.06 9.09
C ARG A 150 11.43 -9.02 7.90
N ALA A 151 11.39 -10.33 8.14
CA ALA A 151 11.44 -11.35 7.10
C ALA A 151 10.24 -11.25 6.15
N SER A 152 9.04 -11.10 6.70
CA SER A 152 7.79 -10.95 5.94
C SER A 152 7.78 -9.68 5.08
N LEU A 153 8.27 -8.56 5.62
CA LEU A 153 8.38 -7.30 4.88
C LEU A 153 9.42 -7.38 3.76
N GLN A 154 10.54 -8.07 3.99
CA GLN A 154 11.54 -8.34 2.94
C GLN A 154 10.98 -9.26 1.84
N GLU A 155 10.16 -10.25 2.18
CA GLU A 155 9.46 -11.09 1.21
C GLU A 155 8.42 -10.30 0.40
N LEU A 156 7.63 -9.46 1.06
CA LEU A 156 6.68 -8.57 0.38
C LEU A 156 7.38 -7.60 -0.57
N GLY A 157 8.52 -7.04 -0.17
CA GLY A 157 9.35 -6.20 -1.04
C GLY A 157 9.83 -6.95 -2.29
N ARG A 158 10.34 -8.19 -2.12
CA ARG A 158 10.75 -9.06 -3.22
C ARG A 158 9.59 -9.40 -4.16
N ALA A 159 8.41 -9.71 -3.62
CA ALA A 159 7.22 -10.00 -4.40
C ALA A 159 6.74 -8.78 -5.22
N ALA A 160 6.72 -7.60 -4.61
CA ALA A 160 6.37 -6.35 -5.29
C ALA A 160 7.33 -6.04 -6.46
N GLN A 161 8.63 -6.31 -6.27
CA GLN A 161 9.62 -6.14 -7.32
C GLN A 161 9.45 -7.14 -8.46
N ALA A 162 9.15 -8.41 -8.16
CA ALA A 162 8.84 -9.43 -9.17
C ALA A 162 7.59 -9.05 -9.99
N LEU A 163 6.54 -8.55 -9.33
CA LEU A 163 5.33 -8.05 -10.01
C LEU A 163 5.63 -6.84 -10.89
N ARG A 164 6.51 -5.93 -10.47
CA ARG A 164 6.94 -4.80 -11.30
C ARG A 164 7.69 -5.28 -12.54
N HIS A 165 8.62 -6.22 -12.39
CA HIS A 165 9.34 -6.80 -13.52
C HIS A 165 8.38 -7.50 -14.48
N LEU A 166 7.39 -8.22 -13.97
CA LEU A 166 6.36 -8.82 -14.79
C LEU A 166 5.55 -7.74 -15.53
N ALA A 167 5.11 -6.69 -14.84
CA ALA A 167 4.34 -5.60 -15.46
C ALA A 167 5.15 -4.91 -16.59
N ASP A 168 6.43 -4.63 -16.36
CA ASP A 168 7.34 -4.06 -17.37
C ASP A 168 7.62 -5.04 -18.52
N THR A 169 7.69 -6.34 -18.23
CA THR A 169 7.83 -7.39 -19.26
C THR A 169 6.56 -7.50 -20.10
N LEU A 170 5.37 -7.41 -19.50
CA LEU A 170 4.09 -7.44 -20.21
C LEU A 170 3.85 -6.18 -21.03
N ASP A 171 4.39 -5.03 -20.60
CA ASP A 171 4.35 -3.79 -21.37
C ASP A 171 5.24 -3.86 -22.62
N ARG A 172 6.40 -4.52 -22.52
CA ARG A 172 7.36 -4.66 -23.61
C ARG A 172 7.16 -5.89 -24.50
N HIS A 173 6.61 -6.97 -23.95
CA HIS A 173 6.47 -8.30 -24.57
C HIS A 173 5.10 -8.92 -24.25
N PRO A 174 4.02 -8.37 -24.80
CA PRO A 174 2.66 -8.84 -24.51
C PRO A 174 2.36 -10.25 -25.03
N GLU A 175 3.17 -10.79 -25.96
CA GLU A 175 3.07 -12.16 -26.47
C GLU A 175 3.31 -13.25 -25.40
N ALA A 176 3.90 -12.92 -24.25
CA ALA A 176 4.21 -13.85 -23.17
C ALA A 176 2.97 -14.46 -22.48
N LEU A 177 1.81 -13.79 -22.53
CA LEU A 177 0.56 -14.26 -21.91
C LEU A 177 -0.13 -15.39 -22.69
N LEU A 178 0.16 -15.53 -24.00
CA LEU A 178 -0.50 -16.53 -24.86
C LEU A 178 0.35 -17.78 -25.10
N ARG A 179 1.68 -17.70 -25.04
CA ARG A 179 2.57 -18.86 -25.24
C ARG A 179 3.00 -19.55 -23.95
N GLY A 180 2.81 -18.92 -22.79
CA GLY A 180 3.55 -19.30 -21.59
C GLY A 180 5.03 -18.97 -21.73
N LYS A 181 5.74 -18.89 -20.60
CA LYS A 181 7.19 -18.63 -20.57
C LYS A 181 7.89 -19.63 -21.52
N PRO A 182 8.75 -19.20 -22.46
CA PRO A 182 9.59 -20.16 -23.17
C PRO A 182 10.46 -20.85 -22.11
N GLU A 183 10.44 -22.18 -22.08
CA GLU A 183 11.41 -22.93 -21.31
C GLU A 183 12.79 -22.58 -21.88
N GLU A 184 13.63 -21.93 -21.07
CA GLU A 184 15.07 -21.91 -21.31
C GLU A 184 15.54 -23.36 -21.14
N THR A 185 15.59 -24.10 -22.24
CA THR A 185 16.28 -25.39 -22.29
C THR A 185 17.79 -25.12 -22.11
N PRO A 186 18.53 -25.95 -21.34
CA PRO A 186 19.91 -25.68 -20.95
C PRO A 186 20.90 -25.61 -22.13
#